data_AF-A0A699W7D5-F1
#
_entry.id   AF-A0A699W7D5-F1
#
_cell.length_a   1.000
_cell.length_b   1.000
_cell.length_c   1.000
_cell.angle_alpha   90.00
_cell.angle_beta   90.00
_cell.angle_gamma   90.00
#
_symmetry.space_group_name_H-M   'P 1'
#
loop_
_entity.id
_entity.type
_entity.pdbx_description
1 polymer ?
#
loop_
_entity_poly.entity_id
_entity_poly.type
_entity_poly.pdbx_seq_one_letter_code
_entity_poly.pdbx_strand_id
1 'polypeptide(L)' 'ADDEIVAEDQPYAEDVSPIAQSPEISIPAPVPMPAWTDLEIARLLAISSPPASPLSHWSSPPPQIPF' A
#
# COMPACT_ATOMS: atom_id res chain seq x y z
N ALA A 1 11.22 -53.20 47.95
CA ALA A 1 11.77 -51.96 48.53
C ALA A 1 12.82 -51.49 47.55
N ASP A 2 12.58 -50.53 46.67
CA ASP A 2 11.50 -49.55 46.57
C ASP A 2 11.34 -49.21 45.08
N ASP A 3 10.11 -49.16 44.61
CA ASP A 3 9.75 -48.48 43.37
C ASP A 3 9.93 -46.97 43.61
N GLU A 4 11.09 -46.42 43.27
CA GLU A 4 11.30 -44.96 43.26
C GLU A 4 10.81 -44.38 41.94
N ILE A 5 9.57 -43.91 41.98
CA ILE A 5 8.96 -43.05 40.97
C ILE A 5 9.72 -41.72 40.82
N VAL A 6 10.73 -41.66 39.97
CA VAL A 6 11.17 -40.35 39.43
C VAL A 6 10.31 -40.04 38.21
N ALA A 7 9.08 -39.64 38.48
CA ALA A 7 8.30 -38.84 37.55
C ALA A 7 8.79 -37.39 37.68
N GLU A 8 10.01 -37.13 37.22
CA GLU A 8 10.54 -35.78 37.21
C GLU A 8 11.09 -35.47 35.82
N ASP A 9 10.38 -34.55 35.20
CA ASP A 9 10.72 -33.86 33.97
C ASP A 9 10.93 -34.74 32.74
N GLN A 10 9.80 -35.20 32.17
CA GLN A 10 9.58 -34.83 30.77
C GLN A 10 9.87 -33.33 30.73
N PRO A 11 10.92 -32.84 30.01
CA PRO A 11 11.01 -31.42 29.80
C PRO A 11 9.63 -31.06 29.27
N TYR A 12 8.95 -30.17 30.01
CA TYR A 12 7.78 -29.48 29.49
C TYR A 12 8.14 -29.18 28.03
N ALA A 13 7.19 -29.26 27.13
CA ALA A 13 7.38 -28.44 25.96
C ALA A 13 7.59 -27.01 26.52
N GLU A 14 8.85 -26.58 26.73
CA GLU A 14 9.44 -25.54 25.91
C GLU A 14 8.91 -25.82 24.51
N ASP A 15 7.63 -25.45 24.34
CA ASP A 15 7.18 -24.58 23.30
C ASP A 15 8.45 -23.88 22.92
N VAL A 16 9.07 -24.38 21.86
CA VAL A 16 9.90 -23.55 21.04
C VAL A 16 8.86 -22.55 20.56
N SER A 17 8.46 -21.62 21.44
CA SER A 17 7.86 -20.34 21.18
C SER A 17 8.83 -19.89 20.14
N PRO A 18 8.49 -19.98 18.84
CA PRO A 18 9.48 -19.92 17.78
C PRO A 18 10.14 -18.58 18.03
N ILE A 19 11.34 -18.56 18.64
CA ILE A 19 11.86 -17.38 19.35
C ILE A 19 11.71 -16.30 18.34
N ALA A 20 10.74 -15.41 18.60
CA ALA A 20 9.97 -14.73 17.57
C ALA A 20 10.88 -14.53 16.38
N GLN A 21 10.81 -15.43 15.38
CA GLN A 21 11.51 -15.21 14.14
C GLN A 21 10.67 -14.12 13.51
N SER A 22 10.81 -12.91 14.07
CA SER A 22 10.35 -11.68 13.48
C SER A 22 11.09 -11.70 12.16
N PRO A 23 10.39 -11.87 11.03
CA PRO A 23 11.04 -11.70 9.76
C PRO A 23 11.69 -10.33 9.85
N GLU A 24 13.01 -10.26 9.78
CA GLU A 24 13.70 -8.98 9.70
C GLU A 24 13.18 -8.34 8.41
N ILE A 25 12.24 -7.41 8.57
CA ILE A 25 11.61 -6.73 7.44
C ILE A 25 12.72 -5.89 6.82
N SER A 26 13.35 -6.44 5.79
CA SER A 26 14.36 -5.77 5.00
C SER A 26 13.67 -4.66 4.21
N ILE A 27 13.70 -3.44 4.73
CA ILE A 27 13.20 -2.27 4.01
C ILE A 27 14.22 -1.95 2.90
N PRO A 28 13.82 -2.03 1.61
CA PRO A 28 14.72 -1.71 0.52
C PRO A 28 15.09 -0.22 0.54
N ALA A 29 16.24 0.12 -0.06
CA ALA A 29 16.66 1.51 -0.17
C ALA A 29 15.57 2.38 -0.82
N PRO A 30 15.39 3.64 -0.40
CA PRO A 30 14.41 4.53 -0.99
C PRO A 30 14.66 4.68 -2.49
N VAL A 31 13.62 4.42 -3.30
CA VAL A 31 13.68 4.70 -4.74
C VAL A 31 13.80 6.22 -4.89
N PRO A 32 14.78 6.74 -5.63
CA PRO A 32 14.87 8.17 -5.88
C PRO A 32 13.59 8.60 -6.60
N MET A 33 12.76 9.36 -5.90
CA MET A 33 11.58 9.99 -6.50
C MET A 33 12.09 10.95 -7.58
N PRO A 34 11.62 10.84 -8.83
CA PRO A 34 11.90 11.88 -9.82
C PRO A 34 11.50 13.23 -9.24
N ALA A 35 12.42 14.18 -9.29
CA ALA A 35 12.11 15.57 -8.97
C ALA A 35 11.16 16.07 -10.06
N TRP A 36 9.87 16.11 -9.74
CA TRP A 36 8.86 16.62 -10.66
C TRP A 36 9.25 18.04 -11.07
N THR A 37 9.58 18.19 -12.34
CA THR A 37 9.92 19.48 -12.93
C THR A 37 8.65 20.31 -13.15
N ASP A 38 8.77 21.63 -13.14
CA ASP A 38 7.65 22.54 -13.43
C ASP A 38 6.96 22.19 -14.77
N LEU A 39 7.75 21.74 -15.76
CA LEU A 39 7.23 21.27 -17.04
C LEU A 39 6.38 20.00 -16.94
N GLU A 40 6.68 19.07 -16.03
CA GLU A 40 5.85 17.88 -15.81
C GLU A 40 4.53 18.24 -15.14
N ILE A 41 4.53 19.20 -14.22
CA ILE A 41 3.32 19.75 -13.61
C ILE A 41 2.48 20.48 -14.67
N ALA A 42 3.11 21.31 -15.51
CA ALA A 42 2.45 22.00 -16.60
C ALA A 42 1.87 21.02 -17.64
N ARG A 43 2.58 19.92 -17.94
CA ARG A 43 2.08 18.86 -18.83
C ARG A 43 0.89 18.11 -18.22
N LEU A 44 0.93 17.79 -16.92
CA LEU A 44 -0.21 17.20 -16.21
C LEU A 44 -1.43 18.13 -16.24
N LEU A 45 -1.22 19.43 -16.02
CA LEU A 45 -2.28 20.42 -16.08
C LEU A 45 -2.86 20.55 -17.51
N ALA A 46 -2.00 20.47 -18.53
CA ALA A 46 -2.41 20.51 -19.93
C ALA A 46 -3.20 19.27 -20.39
N ILE A 47 -2.88 18.08 -19.89
CA ILE A 47 -3.68 16.86 -20.18
C ILE A 47 -4.96 16.80 -19.35
N SER A 48 -4.97 17.41 -18.17
CA SER A 48 -6.15 17.49 -17.30
C SER A 48 -7.11 18.59 -17.72
N SER A 49 -6.62 19.61 -18.41
CA SER A 49 -7.44 20.72 -18.90
C SER A 49 -7.98 20.36 -20.28
N PRO A 50 -9.30 20.42 -20.52
CA PRO A 50 -9.82 20.40 -21.88
C PRO A 50 -9.18 21.55 -22.68
N PRO A 51 -8.94 21.39 -24.00
CA PRO A 51 -8.41 22.47 -24.83
C PRO A 51 -9.26 23.71 -24.60
N ALA A 52 -8.60 24.86 -24.43
CA ALA A 52 -9.16 26.12 -23.93
C ALA A 52 -10.21 26.78 -24.85
N SER A 53 -11.29 26.05 -25.17
CA SER A 53 -12.56 26.57 -25.63
C SER A 53 -13.62 26.32 -24.55
N PRO A 54 -13.64 27.15 -23.49
CA PRO A 54 -14.54 26.97 -22.36
C PRO A 54 -15.98 27.45 -22.64
N LEU A 55 -16.25 28.12 -23.76
CA LEU A 55 -17.53 28.79 -24.00
C LEU A 55 -18.66 27.87 -24.50
N SER A 56 -18.37 26.64 -24.90
CA SER A 56 -19.39 25.75 -25.47
C SER A 56 -20.07 24.84 -24.44
N HIS A 57 -19.41 24.51 -23.33
CA HIS A 57 -19.92 23.47 -22.43
C HIS A 57 -21.00 23.95 -21.44
N TRP A 58 -20.99 25.24 -21.04
CA TRP A 58 -22.01 25.79 -20.13
C TRP A 58 -23.18 26.47 -20.85
N SER A 59 -23.00 26.83 -22.12
CA SER A 59 -24.04 27.44 -22.96
C SER A 59 -24.81 26.44 -23.82
N SER A 60 -24.44 25.15 -23.81
CA SER A 60 -25.19 24.14 -24.55
C SER A 60 -26.48 23.82 -23.77
N PRO A 61 -27.67 23.94 -24.39
CA PRO A 61 -28.87 23.41 -23.76
C PRO A 61 -28.68 21.90 -23.52
N PRO A 62 -29.20 21.36 -22.41
CA PRO A 62 -29.15 19.93 -22.17
C PRO A 62 -29.81 19.19 -23.35
N PRO A 63 -29.32 17.99 -23.72
CA PRO A 63 -29.90 17.23 -24.82
C PRO A 63 -31.38 16.99 -24.54
N GLN A 64 -32.25 17.53 -25.39
CA GLN A 64 -33.68 17.22 -25.34
C GLN A 64 -33.87 15.84 -25.95
N ILE A 65 -33.97 14.83 -25.08
CA ILE A 65 -34.31 13.46 -25.47
C ILE A 65 -35.82 13.48 -25.78
N PRO A 66 -36.25 13.22 -27.03
CA PRO A 66 -37.68 13.10 -27.33
C PRO A 66 -38.23 11.84 -26.65
N PHE A 67 -39.35 12.01 -25.94
CA PHE A 67 -40.17 10.92 -25.41
C PHE A 67 -41.06 10.32 -26.50
#